data_AF-A0A962BHI0-F1
#
_entry.id   AF-A0A962BHI0-F1
#
_cell.length_a   1.000
_cell.length_b   1.000
_cell.length_c   1.000
_cell.angle_alpha   90.00
_cell.angle_beta   90.00
_cell.angle_gamma   90.00
#
_symmetry.space_group_name_H-M   'P 1'
#
loop_
_entity.id
_entity.type
_entity.pdbx_description
1 polymer ?
#
loop_
_entity_poly.entity_id
_entity_poly.type
_entity_poly.pdbx_seq_one_letter_code
_entity_poly.pdbx_strand_id
1 'polypeptide(L)'
;MATIESIELNLIEYSYQMDWSNFIKTVNSITSPQILDISSQVKAQTLSNILIADKEFDTADDAQIATAVRYFMAKLGQSLDVTPIADAISTFAYRGNFAALDASTDYLTDAQKFDLAQTHIVQNALFEIALNDNPYTTDEDASVAKAMRDFSSKFVSEMNDVYYLAGTISTLARNGNFAALDAVTDYLTDAQKFDLAQNYEVKNALFELSYHDQWYTTEDDAAVAKAVRDFASKFESNMQNISPVANVMETFSRNGNWEALDAVTDYLTDTQKFDLAQMNLVQMTLTNIANHDQWYTTEDDAAIADVVRNFASKFESKMTDIFPIADVIEAFAHNGNFAALDAATDYLTTTQKFDLAQTAQVRGAFV
;
A
#
# COMPACT_ATOMS: atom_id res chain seq x y z
N MET A 1 -24.90 43.56 18.14
CA MET A 1 -24.56 42.64 17.03
C MET A 1 -23.26 43.15 16.43
N ALA A 2 -22.23 42.32 16.30
CA ALA A 2 -20.97 42.75 15.70
C ALA A 2 -21.20 43.10 14.22
N THR A 3 -20.54 44.16 13.72
CA THR A 3 -20.54 44.50 12.30
C THR A 3 -19.68 43.52 11.51
N ILE A 4 -19.90 43.40 10.19
CA ILE A 4 -19.04 42.57 9.31
C ILE A 4 -17.58 42.99 9.44
N GLU A 5 -17.29 44.29 9.35
CA GLU A 5 -15.94 44.83 9.50
C GLU A 5 -15.28 44.43 10.83
N SER A 6 -16.03 44.45 11.94
CA SER A 6 -15.51 44.02 13.24
C SER A 6 -15.26 42.52 13.30
N ILE A 7 -16.08 41.70 12.64
CA ILE A 7 -15.88 40.25 12.56
C ILE A 7 -14.63 39.96 11.73
N GLU A 8 -14.50 40.58 10.56
CA GLU A 8 -13.36 40.39 9.67
C GLU A 8 -12.03 40.78 10.33
N LEU A 9 -11.99 41.94 10.99
CA LEU A 9 -10.83 42.38 11.75
C LEU A 9 -10.46 41.38 12.85
N ASN A 10 -11.44 40.94 13.64
CA ASN A 10 -11.21 39.99 14.73
C ASN A 10 -10.73 38.62 14.22
N LEU A 11 -11.23 38.13 13.08
CA LEU A 11 -10.77 36.89 12.46
C LEU A 11 -9.28 36.97 12.10
N ILE A 12 -8.85 38.07 11.49
CA ILE A 12 -7.45 38.30 11.11
C ILE A 12 -6.58 38.48 12.35
N GLU A 13 -6.95 39.36 13.27
CA GLU A 13 -6.14 39.69 14.44
C GLU A 13 -5.96 38.50 15.37
N TYR A 14 -7.04 37.79 15.71
CA TYR A 14 -6.95 36.67 16.64
C TYR A 14 -6.25 35.46 16.04
N SER A 15 -6.40 35.20 14.73
CA SER A 15 -5.63 34.14 14.06
C SER A 15 -4.14 34.49 13.98
N TYR A 16 -3.80 35.75 13.67
CA TYR A 16 -2.40 36.21 13.60
C TYR A 16 -1.70 36.19 14.96
N GLN A 17 -2.41 36.57 16.02
CA GLN A 17 -1.89 36.58 17.39
C GLN A 17 -1.95 35.21 18.09
N MET A 18 -2.49 34.19 17.43
CA MET A 18 -2.71 32.85 18.00
C MET A 18 -3.61 32.88 19.26
N ASP A 19 -4.55 33.83 19.33
CA ASP A 19 -5.56 33.88 20.40
C ASP A 19 -6.75 32.98 20.05
N TRP A 20 -6.52 31.66 20.14
CA TRP A 20 -7.50 30.64 19.73
C TRP A 20 -8.81 30.73 20.49
N SER A 21 -8.78 31.20 21.75
CA SER A 21 -9.99 31.36 22.57
C SER A 21 -10.91 32.45 22.00
N ASN A 22 -10.37 33.63 21.71
CA ASN A 22 -11.17 34.72 21.15
C ASN A 22 -11.45 34.52 19.66
N PHE A 23 -10.55 33.86 18.93
CA PHE A 23 -10.80 33.39 17.57
C PHE A 23 -12.05 32.50 17.50
N ILE A 24 -12.10 31.42 18.29
CA ILE A 24 -13.22 30.47 18.30
C ILE A 24 -14.53 31.15 18.71
N LYS A 25 -14.50 32.05 19.71
CA LYS A 25 -15.68 32.85 20.08
C LYS A 25 -16.18 33.70 18.92
N THR A 26 -15.27 34.33 18.18
CA THR A 26 -15.60 35.14 17.00
C THR A 26 -16.25 34.28 15.93
N VAL A 27 -15.62 33.16 15.54
CA VAL A 27 -16.16 32.22 14.55
C VAL A 27 -17.57 31.74 14.93
N ASN A 28 -17.78 31.35 16.19
CA ASN A 28 -19.08 30.87 16.66
C ASN A 28 -20.17 31.95 16.66
N SER A 29 -19.79 33.22 16.81
CA SER A 29 -20.72 34.36 16.80
C SER A 29 -21.25 34.71 15.41
N ILE A 30 -20.61 34.22 14.34
CA ILE A 30 -21.02 34.50 12.95
C ILE A 30 -22.39 33.88 12.68
N THR A 31 -23.30 34.67 12.14
CA THR A 31 -24.64 34.21 11.74
C THR A 31 -24.68 33.80 10.27
N SER A 32 -25.68 33.01 9.85
CA SER A 32 -25.79 32.53 8.47
C SER A 32 -25.76 33.63 7.40
N PRO A 33 -26.45 34.79 7.57
CA PRO A 33 -26.33 35.88 6.60
C PRO A 33 -24.90 36.44 6.51
N GLN A 34 -24.22 36.57 7.65
CA GLN A 34 -22.88 37.15 7.72
C GLN A 34 -21.80 36.28 7.06
N ILE A 35 -22.00 34.97 6.97
CA ILE A 35 -21.05 34.05 6.29
C ILE A 35 -20.81 34.48 4.84
N LEU A 36 -21.87 34.92 4.16
CA LEU A 36 -21.81 35.33 2.76
C LEU A 36 -21.19 36.72 2.59
N ASP A 37 -21.33 37.57 3.60
CA ASP A 37 -20.85 38.96 3.57
C ASP A 37 -19.38 39.10 3.98
N ILE A 38 -18.81 38.13 4.69
CA ILE A 38 -17.37 38.08 4.98
C ILE A 38 -16.62 37.84 3.68
N SER A 39 -15.66 38.70 3.37
CA SER A 39 -14.87 38.67 2.15
C SER A 39 -14.04 37.38 2.03
N SER A 40 -13.89 36.92 0.78
CA SER A 40 -13.06 35.75 0.46
C SER A 40 -11.61 35.97 0.85
N GLN A 41 -11.08 37.20 0.68
CA GLN A 41 -9.72 37.56 1.08
C GLN A 41 -9.51 37.41 2.59
N VAL A 42 -10.47 37.85 3.41
CA VAL A 42 -10.39 37.69 4.88
C VAL A 42 -10.40 36.22 5.26
N LYS A 43 -11.28 35.40 4.64
CA LYS A 43 -11.32 33.96 4.91
C LYS A 43 -10.01 33.28 4.54
N ALA A 44 -9.47 33.57 3.36
CA ALA A 44 -8.19 33.04 2.90
C ALA A 44 -7.02 33.45 3.81
N GLN A 45 -6.95 34.74 4.18
CA GLN A 45 -5.92 35.24 5.09
C GLN A 45 -6.05 34.62 6.50
N THR A 46 -7.28 34.45 6.99
CA THR A 46 -7.53 33.81 8.30
C THR A 46 -7.01 32.38 8.31
N LEU A 47 -7.31 31.59 7.27
CA LEU A 47 -6.79 30.23 7.15
C LEU A 47 -5.26 30.25 7.04
N SER A 48 -4.69 31.11 6.20
CA SER A 48 -3.24 31.27 6.07
C SER A 48 -2.55 31.62 7.40
N ASN A 49 -3.14 32.48 8.23
CA ASN A 49 -2.60 32.79 9.56
C ASN A 49 -2.58 31.54 10.47
N ILE A 50 -3.62 30.69 10.40
CA ILE A 50 -3.66 29.42 11.15
C ILE A 50 -2.54 28.49 10.65
N LEU A 51 -2.31 28.41 9.33
CA LEU A 51 -1.22 27.62 8.75
C LEU A 51 0.15 28.11 9.19
N ILE A 52 0.37 29.43 9.26
CA ILE A 52 1.65 30.00 9.71
C ILE A 52 1.89 29.73 11.20
N ALA A 53 0.81 29.67 11.99
CA ALA A 53 0.90 29.41 13.42
C ALA A 53 1.33 27.98 13.74
N ASP A 54 0.88 27.02 12.95
CA ASP A 54 1.32 25.62 13.00
C ASP A 54 2.82 25.56 12.67
N LYS A 55 3.65 25.24 13.66
CA LYS A 55 5.10 25.23 13.48
C LYS A 55 5.57 23.88 12.97
N GLU A 56 6.46 23.91 11.99
CA GLU A 56 7.04 22.69 11.41
C GLU A 56 7.71 21.85 12.51
N PHE A 57 7.28 20.59 12.64
CA PHE A 57 7.82 19.60 13.58
C PHE A 57 7.66 19.91 15.08
N ASP A 58 6.76 20.84 15.46
CA ASP A 58 6.33 21.06 16.84
C ASP A 58 4.91 20.52 17.02
N THR A 59 4.71 19.58 17.93
CA THR A 59 3.39 18.98 18.17
C THR A 59 2.62 19.65 19.31
N ALA A 60 3.23 20.63 19.99
CA ALA A 60 2.65 21.26 21.17
C ALA A 60 1.40 22.10 20.86
N ASP A 61 1.32 22.66 19.65
CA ASP A 61 0.23 23.49 19.14
C ASP A 61 -0.79 22.72 18.29
N ASP A 62 -0.46 21.53 17.80
CA ASP A 62 -1.31 20.71 16.92
C ASP A 62 -2.77 20.62 17.34
N ALA A 63 -3.02 20.30 18.62
CA ALA A 63 -4.38 20.15 19.13
C ALA A 63 -5.18 21.47 19.06
N GLN A 64 -4.51 22.60 19.28
CA GLN A 64 -5.12 23.92 19.23
C GLN A 64 -5.36 24.37 17.80
N ILE A 65 -4.39 24.13 16.91
CA ILE A 65 -4.50 24.38 15.46
C ILE A 65 -5.64 23.56 14.88
N ALA A 66 -5.67 22.24 15.12
CA ALA A 66 -6.74 21.36 14.65
C ALA A 66 -8.11 21.83 15.13
N THR A 67 -8.21 22.29 16.38
CA THR A 67 -9.45 22.88 16.91
C THR A 67 -9.82 24.17 16.17
N ALA A 68 -8.89 25.10 15.99
CA ALA A 68 -9.14 26.35 15.28
C ALA A 68 -9.59 26.11 13.82
N VAL A 69 -8.90 25.24 13.10
CA VAL A 69 -9.27 24.80 11.75
C VAL A 69 -10.67 24.19 11.74
N ARG A 70 -10.98 23.28 12.68
CA ARG A 70 -12.29 22.61 12.74
C ARG A 70 -13.43 23.60 12.88
N TYR A 71 -13.32 24.56 13.81
CA TYR A 71 -14.35 25.60 13.97
C TYR A 71 -14.43 26.51 12.73
N PHE A 72 -13.29 26.91 12.18
CA PHE A 72 -13.26 27.77 10.99
C PHE A 72 -13.91 27.08 9.78
N MET A 73 -13.52 25.85 9.47
CA MET A 73 -14.02 25.09 8.32
C MET A 73 -15.50 24.71 8.49
N ALA A 74 -15.93 24.34 9.70
CA ALA A 74 -17.34 24.07 9.97
C ALA A 74 -18.24 25.29 9.73
N LYS A 75 -17.71 26.51 9.94
CA LYS A 75 -18.49 27.74 9.85
C LYS A 75 -18.40 28.42 8.49
N LEU A 76 -17.20 28.46 7.90
CA LEU A 76 -16.87 29.27 6.74
C LEU A 76 -16.35 28.45 5.55
N GLY A 77 -15.95 27.19 5.76
CA GLY A 77 -15.26 26.37 4.76
C GLY A 77 -16.03 26.16 3.46
N GLN A 78 -17.37 25.99 3.52
CA GLN A 78 -18.20 25.83 2.33
C GLN A 78 -18.33 27.10 1.48
N SER A 79 -18.00 28.27 2.05
CA SER A 79 -18.02 29.56 1.36
C SER A 79 -16.63 30.01 0.91
N LEU A 80 -15.63 29.14 1.06
CA LEU A 80 -14.24 29.39 0.73
C LEU A 80 -13.90 28.75 -0.62
N ASP A 81 -13.11 29.47 -1.41
CA ASP A 81 -12.55 28.93 -2.64
C ASP A 81 -11.62 27.73 -2.35
N VAL A 82 -11.41 26.86 -3.33
CA VAL A 82 -10.60 25.65 -3.12
C VAL A 82 -9.11 25.94 -2.95
N THR A 83 -8.59 27.08 -3.43
CA THR A 83 -7.15 27.38 -3.36
C THR A 83 -6.61 27.47 -1.92
N PRO A 84 -7.16 28.29 -1.01
CA PRO A 84 -6.66 28.33 0.37
C PRO A 84 -6.87 27.00 1.12
N ILE A 85 -7.88 26.22 0.73
CA ILE A 85 -8.13 24.89 1.29
C ILE A 85 -7.05 23.90 0.82
N ALA A 86 -6.68 23.92 -0.46
CA ALA A 86 -5.60 23.09 -1.00
C ALA A 86 -4.27 23.39 -0.31
N ASP A 87 -3.95 24.66 -0.10
CA ASP A 87 -2.73 25.08 0.63
C ASP A 87 -2.75 24.55 2.07
N ALA A 88 -3.90 24.60 2.74
CA ALA A 88 -4.06 24.04 4.08
C ALA A 88 -3.87 22.52 4.11
N ILE A 89 -4.50 21.80 3.19
CA ILE A 89 -4.37 20.35 3.03
C ILE A 89 -2.89 19.96 2.84
N SER A 90 -2.19 20.62 1.92
CA SER A 90 -0.78 20.35 1.65
C SER A 90 0.10 20.62 2.87
N THR A 91 -0.11 21.77 3.53
CA THR A 91 0.69 22.17 4.69
C THR A 91 0.54 21.19 5.85
N PHE A 92 -0.70 20.82 6.20
CA PHE A 92 -0.96 19.90 7.31
C PHE A 92 -0.54 18.46 7.00
N ALA A 93 -0.65 18.03 5.74
CA ALA A 93 -0.13 16.75 5.31
C ALA A 93 1.40 16.69 5.42
N TYR A 94 2.11 17.70 4.88
CA TYR A 94 3.57 17.79 4.94
C TYR A 94 4.09 17.80 6.39
N ARG A 95 3.43 18.52 7.29
CA ARG A 95 3.84 18.63 8.70
C ARG A 95 3.43 17.48 9.60
N GLY A 96 2.59 16.56 9.12
CA GLY A 96 2.08 15.46 9.95
C GLY A 96 0.97 15.87 10.93
N ASN A 97 0.39 17.08 10.82
CA ASN A 97 -0.72 17.52 11.66
C ASN A 97 -2.05 16.93 11.16
N PHE A 98 -2.20 15.60 11.30
CA PHE A 98 -3.32 14.86 10.73
C PHE A 98 -4.68 15.25 11.31
N ALA A 99 -4.73 15.77 12.54
CA ALA A 99 -5.97 16.27 13.13
C ALA A 99 -6.45 17.56 12.45
N ALA A 100 -5.53 18.46 12.09
CA ALA A 100 -5.84 19.67 11.33
C ALA A 100 -6.12 19.36 9.85
N LEU A 101 -5.44 18.38 9.26
CA LEU A 101 -5.74 17.86 7.93
C LEU A 101 -7.16 17.30 7.86
N ASP A 102 -7.56 16.45 8.81
CA ASP A 102 -8.92 15.92 8.90
C ASP A 102 -9.95 17.05 9.03
N ALA A 103 -9.71 17.99 9.94
CA ALA A 103 -10.56 19.17 10.13
C ALA A 103 -10.69 20.04 8.86
N SER A 104 -9.65 20.10 8.03
CA SER A 104 -9.63 20.83 6.75
C SER A 104 -10.52 20.19 5.68
N THR A 105 -10.84 18.90 5.84
CA THR A 105 -11.51 18.10 4.80
C THR A 105 -12.93 17.66 5.18
N ASP A 106 -13.28 17.68 6.47
CA ASP A 106 -14.56 17.21 7.00
C ASP A 106 -15.81 18.01 6.57
N TYR A 107 -15.65 19.33 6.34
CA TYR A 107 -16.78 20.24 6.13
C TYR A 107 -16.93 20.69 4.67
N LEU A 108 -16.20 20.04 3.76
CA LEU A 108 -16.23 20.33 2.34
C LEU A 108 -17.50 19.81 1.68
N THR A 109 -18.02 20.59 0.73
CA THR A 109 -19.05 20.13 -0.19
C THR A 109 -18.49 19.10 -1.18
N ASP A 110 -19.35 18.30 -1.80
CA ASP A 110 -18.93 17.34 -2.83
C ASP A 110 -18.26 18.04 -4.02
N ALA A 111 -18.74 19.22 -4.41
CA ALA A 111 -18.12 20.04 -5.46
C ALA A 111 -16.70 20.47 -5.08
N GLN A 112 -16.49 20.95 -3.84
CA GLN A 112 -15.14 21.30 -3.37
C GLN A 112 -14.23 20.08 -3.32
N LYS A 113 -14.71 18.91 -2.87
CA LYS A 113 -13.91 17.68 -2.84
C LYS A 113 -13.48 17.25 -4.24
N PHE A 114 -14.42 17.27 -5.19
CA PHE A 114 -14.14 16.98 -6.58
C PHE A 114 -13.07 17.93 -7.14
N ASP A 115 -13.29 19.24 -7.02
CA ASP A 115 -12.36 20.26 -7.53
C ASP A 115 -10.96 20.14 -6.90
N LEU A 116 -10.90 19.88 -5.58
CA LEU A 116 -9.65 19.66 -4.84
C LEU A 116 -8.92 18.40 -5.31
N ALA A 117 -9.62 17.29 -5.51
CA ALA A 117 -9.03 16.02 -5.98
C ALA A 117 -8.38 16.14 -7.37
N GLN A 118 -8.81 17.10 -8.19
CA GLN A 118 -8.19 17.40 -9.49
C GLN A 118 -6.90 18.23 -9.40
N THR A 119 -6.53 18.70 -8.21
CA THR A 119 -5.33 19.54 -8.04
C THR A 119 -4.09 18.73 -7.70
N HIS A 120 -2.95 19.10 -8.31
CA HIS A 120 -1.66 18.50 -7.97
C HIS A 120 -1.30 18.68 -6.49
N ILE A 121 -1.76 19.75 -5.85
CA ILE A 121 -1.48 20.06 -4.44
C ILE A 121 -2.08 19.00 -3.52
N VAL A 122 -3.36 18.64 -3.73
CA VAL A 122 -4.07 17.64 -2.93
C VAL A 122 -3.61 16.23 -3.29
N GLN A 123 -3.26 15.98 -4.54
CA GLN A 123 -2.65 14.71 -4.95
C GLN A 123 -1.27 14.51 -4.31
N ASN A 124 -0.44 15.56 -4.25
CA ASN A 124 0.84 15.52 -3.52
C ASN A 124 0.63 15.33 -2.02
N ALA A 125 -0.41 15.94 -1.43
CA ALA A 125 -0.70 15.78 -0.01
C ALA A 125 -0.92 14.29 0.38
N LEU A 126 -1.51 13.47 -0.49
CA LEU A 126 -1.58 12.02 -0.27
C LEU A 126 -0.19 11.40 -0.08
N PHE A 127 0.75 11.77 -0.95
CA PHE A 127 2.14 11.31 -0.90
C PHE A 127 2.86 11.83 0.35
N GLU A 128 2.64 13.09 0.74
CA GLU A 128 3.20 13.66 1.97
C GLU A 128 2.73 12.92 3.23
N ILE A 129 1.46 12.48 3.29
CA ILE A 129 0.99 11.63 4.41
C ILE A 129 1.81 10.35 4.48
N ALA A 130 2.13 9.72 3.35
CA ALA A 130 2.99 8.54 3.32
C ALA A 130 4.45 8.84 3.64
N LEU A 131 4.96 10.06 3.39
CA LEU A 131 6.32 10.45 3.77
C LEU A 131 6.49 10.71 5.27
N ASN A 132 5.40 10.96 5.99
CA ASN A 132 5.39 11.03 7.46
C ASN A 132 5.53 9.66 8.14
N ASP A 133 5.47 8.58 7.36
CA ASP A 133 5.68 7.22 7.80
C ASP A 133 7.18 6.90 7.83
N ASN A 134 7.73 6.72 9.02
CA ASN A 134 9.16 6.50 9.19
C ASN A 134 9.50 5.01 8.99
N PRO A 135 10.33 4.62 8.00
CA PRO A 135 10.65 3.21 7.75
C PRO A 135 11.46 2.53 8.87
N TYR A 136 11.89 3.27 9.89
CA TYR A 136 12.73 2.76 10.98
C TYR A 136 12.00 2.65 12.33
N THR A 137 10.76 3.13 12.42
CA THR A 137 9.93 3.10 13.64
C THR A 137 8.50 2.73 13.28
N THR A 138 7.71 2.29 14.26
CA THR A 138 6.28 1.97 14.07
C THR A 138 5.36 2.88 14.89
N ASP A 139 5.91 3.88 15.58
CA ASP A 139 5.19 4.78 16.46
C ASP A 139 4.14 5.59 15.69
N GLU A 140 4.45 5.92 14.43
CA GLU A 140 3.60 6.73 13.55
C GLU A 140 2.58 5.91 12.75
N ASP A 141 2.79 4.59 12.59
CA ASP A 141 2.07 3.74 11.63
C ASP A 141 0.56 3.86 11.74
N ALA A 142 0.04 3.78 12.97
CA ALA A 142 -1.39 3.83 13.25
C ALA A 142 -2.00 5.20 12.92
N SER A 143 -1.24 6.27 13.16
CA SER A 143 -1.68 7.64 12.88
C SER A 143 -1.67 7.93 11.37
N VAL A 144 -0.62 7.48 10.67
CA VAL A 144 -0.52 7.55 9.21
C VAL A 144 -1.63 6.72 8.57
N ALA A 145 -1.86 5.49 9.01
CA ALA A 145 -2.90 4.62 8.45
C ALA A 145 -4.30 5.23 8.62
N LYS A 146 -4.58 5.85 9.77
CA LYS A 146 -5.84 6.56 10.00
C LYS A 146 -5.97 7.78 9.06
N ALA A 147 -4.93 8.61 9.00
CA ALA A 147 -4.93 9.79 8.13
C ALA A 147 -5.10 9.41 6.65
N MET A 148 -4.38 8.38 6.21
CA MET A 148 -4.46 7.81 4.87
C MET A 148 -5.87 7.31 4.56
N ARG A 149 -6.53 6.59 5.48
CA ARG A 149 -7.89 6.09 5.31
C ARG A 149 -8.91 7.22 5.19
N ASP A 150 -8.82 8.19 6.10
CA ASP A 150 -9.73 9.34 6.14
C ASP A 150 -9.57 10.19 4.87
N PHE A 151 -8.34 10.48 4.46
CA PHE A 151 -8.02 11.26 3.26
C PHE A 151 -8.43 10.51 1.98
N SER A 152 -8.10 9.23 1.88
CA SER A 152 -8.42 8.40 0.71
C SER A 152 -9.91 8.30 0.48
N SER A 153 -10.70 8.16 1.55
CA SER A 153 -12.17 8.13 1.48
C SER A 153 -12.82 9.38 0.88
N LYS A 154 -12.10 10.51 0.91
CA LYS A 154 -12.61 11.82 0.48
C LYS A 154 -12.17 12.19 -0.94
N PHE A 155 -10.99 11.72 -1.38
CA PHE A 155 -10.35 12.22 -2.59
C PHE A 155 -9.88 11.15 -3.58
N VAL A 156 -9.45 9.96 -3.13
CA VAL A 156 -8.68 9.04 -3.99
C VAL A 156 -9.48 8.59 -5.22
N SER A 157 -10.78 8.30 -5.09
CA SER A 157 -11.59 7.86 -6.23
C SER A 157 -11.72 8.90 -7.34
N GLU A 158 -11.53 10.18 -7.01
CA GLU A 158 -11.63 11.31 -7.94
C GLU A 158 -10.26 11.74 -8.49
N MET A 159 -9.15 11.25 -7.93
CA MET A 159 -7.81 11.63 -8.40
C MET A 159 -7.54 11.09 -9.80
N ASN A 160 -7.15 11.99 -10.70
CA ASN A 160 -6.89 11.66 -12.10
C ASN A 160 -5.42 11.31 -12.41
N ASP A 161 -4.48 11.70 -11.54
CA ASP A 161 -3.05 11.44 -11.73
C ASP A 161 -2.61 10.21 -10.93
N VAL A 162 -2.23 9.16 -11.65
CA VAL A 162 -1.72 7.92 -11.06
C VAL A 162 -0.28 8.05 -10.55
N TYR A 163 0.46 9.12 -10.87
CA TYR A 163 1.84 9.32 -10.43
C TYR A 163 1.95 9.38 -8.90
N TYR A 164 1.15 10.23 -8.26
CA TYR A 164 1.15 10.38 -6.79
C TYR A 164 0.58 9.14 -6.09
N LEU A 165 -0.43 8.50 -6.69
CA LEU A 165 -0.97 7.22 -6.19
C LEU A 165 0.11 6.13 -6.20
N ALA A 166 0.85 6.00 -7.31
CA ALA A 166 1.90 5.01 -7.47
C ALA A 166 3.07 5.25 -6.48
N GLY A 167 3.51 6.50 -6.34
CA GLY A 167 4.52 6.87 -5.36
C GLY A 167 4.09 6.59 -3.92
N THR A 168 2.83 6.90 -3.58
CA THR A 168 2.26 6.61 -2.25
C THR A 168 2.26 5.11 -1.98
N ILE A 169 1.78 4.30 -2.92
CA ILE A 169 1.76 2.82 -2.80
C ILE A 169 3.17 2.26 -2.60
N SER A 170 4.14 2.70 -3.39
CA SER A 170 5.52 2.22 -3.25
C SER A 170 6.17 2.65 -1.94
N THR A 171 5.93 3.88 -1.48
CA THR A 171 6.48 4.36 -0.19
C THR A 171 5.92 3.56 0.98
N LEU A 172 4.60 3.36 1.05
CA LEU A 172 3.97 2.62 2.14
C LEU A 172 4.38 1.15 2.13
N ALA A 173 4.53 0.54 0.95
CA ALA A 173 5.03 -0.82 0.81
C ALA A 173 6.47 -0.96 1.32
N ARG A 174 7.35 0.00 1.01
CA ARG A 174 8.76 0.03 1.48
C ARG A 174 8.91 0.30 2.97
N ASN A 175 8.00 1.09 3.53
CA ASN A 175 8.04 1.42 4.94
C ASN A 175 7.43 0.31 5.82
N GLY A 176 6.68 -0.62 5.23
CA GLY A 176 6.04 -1.73 5.96
C GLY A 176 4.72 -1.37 6.63
N ASN A 177 4.17 -0.18 6.39
CA ASN A 177 2.87 0.23 6.92
C ASN A 177 1.72 -0.37 6.09
N PHE A 178 1.48 -1.67 6.27
CA PHE A 178 0.48 -2.42 5.52
C PHE A 178 -0.95 -1.89 5.74
N ALA A 179 -1.23 -1.33 6.92
CA ALA A 179 -2.54 -0.75 7.21
C ALA A 179 -2.81 0.53 6.41
N ALA A 180 -1.80 1.38 6.22
CA ALA A 180 -1.89 2.55 5.35
C ALA A 180 -1.93 2.16 3.87
N LEU A 181 -1.14 1.16 3.45
CA LEU A 181 -1.17 0.63 2.08
C LEU A 181 -2.57 0.10 1.73
N ASP A 182 -3.18 -0.67 2.62
CA ASP A 182 -4.56 -1.11 2.47
C ASP A 182 -5.52 0.09 2.39
N ALA A 183 -5.34 1.06 3.29
CA ALA A 183 -6.17 2.25 3.36
C ALA A 183 -6.17 3.10 2.08
N VAL A 184 -5.08 3.18 1.32
CA VAL A 184 -5.09 3.87 0.00
C VAL A 184 -5.65 2.97 -1.10
N THR A 185 -5.27 1.69 -1.12
CA THR A 185 -5.62 0.78 -2.22
C THR A 185 -7.10 0.37 -2.23
N ASP A 186 -7.78 0.44 -1.08
CA ASP A 186 -9.22 0.17 -0.94
C ASP A 186 -10.13 1.21 -1.62
N TYR A 187 -9.67 2.46 -1.74
CA TYR A 187 -10.47 3.54 -2.36
C TYR A 187 -10.14 3.75 -3.84
N LEU A 188 -9.25 2.94 -4.42
CA LEU A 188 -8.97 2.98 -5.85
C LEU A 188 -10.16 2.46 -6.65
N THR A 189 -10.49 3.18 -7.71
CA THR A 189 -11.40 2.70 -8.75
C THR A 189 -10.76 1.59 -9.58
N ASP A 190 -11.57 0.79 -10.27
CA ASP A 190 -11.06 -0.27 -11.14
C ASP A 190 -10.19 0.28 -12.29
N ALA A 191 -10.52 1.48 -12.80
CA ALA A 191 -9.72 2.16 -13.81
C ALA A 191 -8.33 2.54 -13.26
N GLN A 192 -8.29 3.13 -12.05
CA GLN A 192 -7.02 3.44 -11.40
C GLN A 192 -6.20 2.19 -11.12
N LYS A 193 -6.81 1.10 -10.64
CA LYS A 193 -6.12 -0.19 -10.42
C LYS A 193 -5.50 -0.72 -11.71
N PHE A 194 -6.24 -0.65 -12.82
CA PHE A 194 -5.75 -1.08 -14.13
C PHE A 194 -4.54 -0.26 -14.59
N ASP A 195 -4.62 1.07 -14.49
CA ASP A 195 -3.54 1.98 -14.89
C ASP A 195 -2.32 1.84 -13.97
N LEU A 196 -2.54 1.75 -12.66
CA LEU A 196 -1.51 1.54 -11.64
C LEU A 196 -0.79 0.19 -11.82
N ALA A 197 -1.49 -0.87 -12.21
CA ALA A 197 -0.88 -2.17 -12.49
C ALA A 197 0.16 -2.11 -13.65
N GLN A 198 0.10 -1.09 -14.51
CA GLN A 198 1.12 -0.87 -15.53
C GLN A 198 2.32 -0.05 -15.03
N ASN A 199 2.16 0.68 -13.93
CA ASN A 199 3.16 1.57 -13.37
C ASN A 199 4.36 0.80 -12.77
N TYR A 200 5.57 1.33 -12.97
CA TYR A 200 6.79 0.72 -12.44
C TYR A 200 6.88 0.77 -10.91
N GLU A 201 6.47 1.88 -10.26
CA GLU A 201 6.52 2.03 -8.80
C GLU A 201 5.58 1.05 -8.10
N VAL A 202 4.40 0.81 -8.69
CA VAL A 202 3.45 -0.20 -8.17
C VAL A 202 4.02 -1.60 -8.34
N LYS A 203 4.68 -1.90 -9.46
CA LYS A 203 5.41 -3.17 -9.61
C LYS A 203 6.54 -3.30 -8.60
N ASN A 204 7.24 -2.21 -8.29
CA ASN A 204 8.28 -2.16 -7.27
C ASN A 204 7.70 -2.42 -5.86
N ALA A 205 6.50 -1.91 -5.57
CA ALA A 205 5.83 -2.14 -4.28
C ALA A 205 5.71 -3.63 -3.92
N LEU A 206 5.50 -4.52 -4.89
CA LEU A 206 5.47 -5.96 -4.65
C LEU A 206 6.84 -6.49 -4.17
N PHE A 207 7.94 -5.99 -4.73
CA PHE A 207 9.28 -6.30 -4.24
C PHE A 207 9.53 -5.75 -2.84
N GLU A 208 9.10 -4.51 -2.59
CA GLU A 208 9.24 -3.87 -1.28
C GLU A 208 8.54 -4.68 -0.19
N LEU A 209 7.32 -5.16 -0.45
CA LEU A 209 6.62 -6.08 0.45
C LEU A 209 7.44 -7.34 0.77
N SER A 210 8.20 -7.87 -0.20
CA SER A 210 9.03 -9.06 0.01
C SER A 210 10.26 -8.81 0.89
N TYR A 211 10.74 -7.56 1.00
CA TYR A 211 11.86 -7.24 1.90
C TYR A 211 11.44 -7.20 3.37
N HIS A 212 10.14 -7.12 3.64
CA HIS A 212 9.61 -7.26 4.99
C HIS A 212 9.53 -8.71 5.45
N ASP A 213 9.73 -9.68 4.54
CA ASP A 213 9.85 -11.11 4.85
C ASP A 213 11.28 -11.45 5.26
N GLN A 214 11.50 -11.69 6.55
CA GLN A 214 12.85 -11.93 7.08
C GLN A 214 13.20 -13.43 7.10
N TRP A 215 14.31 -13.80 6.46
CA TRP A 215 14.81 -15.19 6.32
C TRP A 215 14.81 -16.06 7.60
N TYR A 216 14.88 -15.47 8.80
CA TYR A 216 15.12 -16.19 10.06
C TYR A 216 14.00 -16.05 11.10
N THR A 217 12.90 -15.37 10.80
CA THR A 217 11.78 -15.17 11.72
C THR A 217 10.48 -15.51 11.01
N THR A 218 9.51 -16.01 11.77
CA THR A 218 8.15 -16.25 11.26
C THR A 218 7.14 -15.27 11.86
N GLU A 219 7.62 -14.24 12.58
CA GLU A 219 6.76 -13.28 13.28
C GLU A 219 6.06 -12.35 12.27
N ASP A 220 6.72 -12.08 11.15
CA ASP A 220 6.25 -11.23 10.06
C ASP A 220 5.47 -11.99 8.97
N ASP A 221 5.66 -13.32 8.84
CA ASP A 221 5.17 -14.12 7.71
C ASP A 221 3.68 -13.88 7.39
N ALA A 222 2.82 -13.98 8.41
CA ALA A 222 1.37 -13.85 8.24
C ALA A 222 0.97 -12.42 7.86
N ALA A 223 1.66 -11.40 8.38
CA ALA A 223 1.40 -10.01 8.05
C ALA A 223 1.82 -9.71 6.60
N VAL A 224 3.00 -10.18 6.19
CA VAL A 224 3.49 -10.06 4.82
C VAL A 224 2.58 -10.82 3.85
N ALA A 225 2.23 -12.07 4.14
CA ALA A 225 1.35 -12.88 3.31
C ALA A 225 -0.02 -12.21 3.11
N LYS A 226 -0.59 -11.63 4.17
CA LYS A 226 -1.83 -10.85 4.07
C LYS A 226 -1.64 -9.62 3.18
N ALA A 227 -0.59 -8.82 3.39
CA ALA A 227 -0.34 -7.61 2.60
C ALA A 227 -0.14 -7.93 1.12
N VAL A 228 0.62 -8.98 0.82
CA VAL A 228 0.84 -9.49 -0.54
C VAL A 228 -0.49 -9.95 -1.15
N ARG A 229 -1.30 -10.73 -0.43
CA ARG A 229 -2.59 -11.22 -0.93
C ARG A 229 -3.54 -10.07 -1.28
N ASP A 230 -3.63 -9.08 -0.39
CA ASP A 230 -4.47 -7.91 -0.59
C ASP A 230 -3.98 -7.08 -1.80
N PHE A 231 -2.66 -6.87 -1.92
CA PHE A 231 -2.05 -6.19 -3.05
C PHE A 231 -2.27 -6.95 -4.38
N ALA A 232 -1.99 -8.24 -4.38
CA ALA A 232 -2.16 -9.15 -5.50
C ALA A 232 -3.58 -9.12 -6.04
N SER A 233 -4.56 -9.22 -5.15
CA SER A 233 -5.99 -9.21 -5.51
C SER A 233 -6.44 -7.95 -6.26
N LYS A 234 -5.73 -6.82 -6.06
CA LYS A 234 -6.06 -5.52 -6.65
C LYS A 234 -5.33 -5.27 -7.97
N PHE A 235 -4.12 -5.80 -8.15
CA PHE A 235 -3.26 -5.42 -9.28
C PHE A 235 -2.81 -6.57 -10.19
N GLU A 236 -2.58 -7.78 -9.67
CA GLU A 236 -1.83 -8.82 -10.38
C GLU A 236 -2.46 -9.23 -11.71
N SER A 237 -3.77 -9.46 -11.73
CA SER A 237 -4.49 -9.88 -12.95
C SER A 237 -4.36 -8.88 -14.11
N ASN A 238 -4.04 -7.62 -13.81
CA ASN A 238 -3.83 -6.56 -14.80
C ASN A 238 -2.35 -6.35 -15.14
N MET A 239 -1.39 -6.89 -14.40
CA MET A 239 0.04 -6.67 -14.64
C MET A 239 0.53 -7.33 -15.93
N GLN A 240 1.00 -6.53 -16.90
CA GLN A 240 1.58 -7.07 -18.13
C GLN A 240 3.02 -7.58 -17.96
N ASN A 241 3.81 -6.94 -17.09
CA ASN A 241 5.16 -7.40 -16.76
C ASN A 241 5.11 -8.14 -15.43
N ILE A 242 5.27 -9.46 -15.51
CA ILE A 242 5.22 -10.41 -14.40
C ILE A 242 6.60 -10.77 -13.82
N SER A 243 7.69 -10.20 -14.36
CA SER A 243 9.04 -10.42 -13.81
C SER A 243 9.15 -10.09 -12.30
N PRO A 244 8.49 -9.04 -11.78
CA PRO A 244 8.43 -8.79 -10.33
C PRO A 244 7.91 -9.98 -9.51
N VAL A 245 6.85 -10.63 -10.00
CA VAL A 245 6.25 -11.79 -9.33
C VAL A 245 7.26 -12.93 -9.21
N ALA A 246 8.01 -13.23 -10.28
CA ALA A 246 9.03 -14.30 -10.25
C ALA A 246 10.12 -14.07 -9.20
N ASN A 247 10.58 -12.82 -9.04
CA ASN A 247 11.59 -12.49 -8.04
C ASN A 247 11.05 -12.61 -6.61
N VAL A 248 9.80 -12.19 -6.41
CA VAL A 248 9.15 -12.27 -5.10
C VAL A 248 8.83 -13.72 -4.71
N MET A 249 8.43 -14.56 -5.67
CA MET A 249 8.33 -16.01 -5.49
C MET A 249 9.67 -16.62 -5.07
N GLU A 250 10.78 -16.20 -5.69
CA GLU A 250 12.12 -16.60 -5.26
C GLU A 250 12.33 -16.20 -3.80
N THR A 251 12.18 -14.92 -3.43
CA THR A 251 12.38 -14.44 -2.05
C THR A 251 11.57 -15.24 -1.02
N PHE A 252 10.25 -15.36 -1.20
CA PHE A 252 9.39 -16.07 -0.25
C PHE A 252 9.74 -17.55 -0.13
N SER A 253 10.01 -18.22 -1.25
CA SER A 253 10.44 -19.64 -1.18
C SER A 253 11.81 -19.81 -0.53
N ARG A 254 12.71 -18.85 -0.75
CA ARG A 254 14.02 -18.82 -0.12
C ARG A 254 13.83 -18.71 1.40
N ASN A 255 13.01 -17.78 1.87
CA ASN A 255 12.75 -17.54 3.30
C ASN A 255 11.87 -18.61 3.96
N GLY A 256 11.10 -19.38 3.19
CA GLY A 256 10.17 -20.40 3.72
C GLY A 256 8.77 -19.87 4.03
N ASN A 257 8.43 -18.66 3.59
CA ASN A 257 7.10 -18.08 3.75
C ASN A 257 6.13 -18.61 2.69
N TRP A 258 5.59 -19.80 2.93
CA TRP A 258 4.71 -20.50 2.00
C TRP A 258 3.36 -19.81 1.81
N GLU A 259 2.86 -19.11 2.83
CA GLU A 259 1.60 -18.36 2.73
C GLU A 259 1.73 -17.15 1.79
N ALA A 260 2.87 -16.44 1.83
CA ALA A 260 3.15 -15.33 0.92
C ALA A 260 3.44 -15.82 -0.51
N LEU A 261 4.12 -16.96 -0.66
CA LEU A 261 4.29 -17.63 -1.96
C LEU A 261 2.96 -18.03 -2.59
N ASP A 262 2.03 -18.56 -1.79
CA ASP A 262 0.68 -18.87 -2.24
C ASP A 262 -0.07 -17.59 -2.64
N ALA A 263 0.00 -16.56 -1.79
CA ALA A 263 -0.66 -15.26 -2.01
C ALA A 263 -0.26 -14.58 -3.34
N VAL A 264 1.03 -14.58 -3.70
CA VAL A 264 1.54 -13.94 -4.93
C VAL A 264 1.24 -14.73 -6.22
N THR A 265 0.64 -15.92 -6.10
CA THR A 265 0.35 -16.79 -7.25
C THR A 265 -1.14 -17.06 -7.47
N ASP A 266 -1.99 -16.65 -6.53
CA ASP A 266 -3.43 -16.92 -6.54
C ASP A 266 -4.21 -16.08 -7.55
N TYR A 267 -3.79 -14.84 -7.78
CA TYR A 267 -4.52 -13.87 -8.63
C TYR A 267 -3.97 -13.75 -10.05
N LEU A 268 -2.95 -14.55 -10.38
CA LEU A 268 -2.39 -14.64 -11.71
C LEU A 268 -3.35 -15.34 -12.68
N THR A 269 -3.47 -14.77 -13.87
CA THR A 269 -4.15 -15.40 -15.01
C THR A 269 -3.38 -16.61 -15.54
N ASP A 270 -4.05 -17.49 -16.29
CA ASP A 270 -3.39 -18.66 -16.90
C ASP A 270 -2.24 -18.28 -17.83
N THR A 271 -2.38 -17.18 -18.58
CA THR A 271 -1.32 -16.64 -19.44
C THR A 271 -0.12 -16.20 -18.62
N GLN A 272 -0.32 -15.46 -17.54
CA GLN A 272 0.77 -15.03 -16.66
C GLN A 272 1.45 -16.22 -15.99
N LYS A 273 0.70 -17.23 -15.53
CA LYS A 273 1.27 -18.47 -15.00
C LYS A 273 2.10 -19.22 -16.05
N PHE A 274 1.65 -19.22 -17.30
CA PHE A 274 2.41 -19.81 -18.41
C PHE A 274 3.72 -19.06 -18.66
N ASP A 275 3.66 -17.74 -18.75
CA ASP A 275 4.85 -16.91 -19.00
C ASP A 275 5.85 -17.00 -17.83
N LEU A 276 5.36 -17.00 -16.57
CA LEU A 276 6.17 -17.23 -15.37
C LEU A 276 6.84 -18.61 -15.40
N ALA A 277 6.13 -19.67 -15.79
CA ALA A 277 6.67 -21.03 -15.85
C ALA A 277 7.86 -21.17 -16.82
N GLN A 278 8.09 -20.19 -17.71
CA GLN A 278 9.25 -20.17 -18.61
C GLN A 278 10.48 -19.48 -17.98
N MET A 279 10.33 -18.86 -16.80
CA MET A 279 11.40 -18.11 -16.14
C MET A 279 12.23 -19.01 -15.22
N ASN A 280 13.56 -18.88 -15.30
CA ASN A 280 14.49 -19.60 -14.43
C ASN A 280 14.23 -19.33 -12.93
N LEU A 281 13.76 -18.14 -12.55
CA LEU A 281 13.45 -17.80 -11.17
C LEU A 281 12.31 -18.67 -10.58
N VAL A 282 11.31 -19.01 -11.40
CA VAL A 282 10.20 -19.90 -10.98
C VAL A 282 10.70 -21.33 -10.79
N GLN A 283 11.71 -21.72 -11.57
CA GLN A 283 12.38 -23.01 -11.41
C GLN A 283 13.19 -23.04 -10.10
N MET A 284 13.88 -21.95 -9.76
CA MET A 284 14.58 -21.79 -8.48
C MET A 284 13.63 -21.86 -7.28
N THR A 285 12.37 -21.44 -7.41
CA THR A 285 11.36 -21.58 -6.35
C THR A 285 11.19 -23.04 -5.91
N LEU A 286 11.12 -23.99 -6.86
CA LEU A 286 11.03 -25.43 -6.53
C LEU A 286 12.30 -25.93 -5.83
N THR A 287 13.47 -25.52 -6.31
CA THR A 287 14.74 -25.86 -5.66
C THR A 287 14.81 -25.32 -4.23
N ASN A 288 14.33 -24.09 -3.99
CA ASN A 288 14.25 -23.52 -2.65
C ASN A 288 13.32 -24.34 -1.76
N ILE A 289 12.12 -24.71 -2.23
CA ILE A 289 11.20 -25.59 -1.49
C ILE A 289 11.90 -26.91 -1.11
N ALA A 290 12.62 -27.52 -2.05
CA ALA A 290 13.37 -28.74 -1.79
C ALA A 290 14.52 -28.57 -0.79
N ASN A 291 15.15 -27.39 -0.73
CA ASN A 291 16.21 -27.10 0.24
C ASN A 291 15.69 -26.88 1.67
N HIS A 292 14.40 -26.58 1.83
CA HIS A 292 13.77 -26.51 3.16
C HIS A 292 13.43 -27.88 3.75
N ASP A 293 13.46 -28.93 2.92
CA ASP A 293 13.28 -30.32 3.34
C ASP A 293 14.47 -30.80 4.18
N GLN A 294 14.21 -31.12 5.44
CA GLN A 294 15.26 -31.47 6.40
C GLN A 294 15.80 -32.87 6.17
N TRP A 295 17.13 -32.97 6.14
CA TRP A 295 17.80 -34.25 5.99
C TRP A 295 17.56 -35.16 7.20
N TYR A 296 17.22 -36.43 6.96
CA TYR A 296 17.14 -37.50 7.96
C TYR A 296 16.02 -37.34 9.01
N THR A 297 15.00 -36.54 8.73
CA THR A 297 13.74 -36.49 9.49
C THR A 297 12.56 -36.69 8.55
N THR A 298 11.37 -36.84 9.12
CA THR A 298 10.09 -36.93 8.39
C THR A 298 9.05 -35.94 8.94
N GLU A 299 9.49 -35.05 9.85
CA GLU A 299 8.60 -34.13 10.58
C GLU A 299 7.99 -33.08 9.66
N ASP A 300 8.73 -32.66 8.64
CA ASP A 300 8.37 -31.67 7.62
C ASP A 300 7.93 -32.29 6.29
N ASP A 301 8.12 -33.61 6.08
CA ASP A 301 7.84 -34.29 4.81
C ASP A 301 6.47 -33.94 4.22
N ALA A 302 5.42 -34.05 5.05
CA ALA A 302 4.05 -33.80 4.63
C ALA A 302 3.80 -32.32 4.31
N ALA A 303 4.40 -31.42 5.10
CA ALA A 303 4.26 -29.98 4.89
C ALA A 303 4.96 -29.54 3.59
N ILE A 304 6.19 -30.01 3.35
CA ILE A 304 6.93 -29.78 2.11
C ILE A 304 6.17 -30.37 0.92
N ALA A 305 5.65 -31.59 1.04
CA ALA A 305 4.84 -32.20 -0.02
C ALA A 305 3.60 -31.39 -0.38
N ASP A 306 2.91 -30.80 0.61
CA ASP A 306 1.76 -29.94 0.37
C ASP A 306 2.14 -28.64 -0.34
N VAL A 307 3.26 -28.02 0.03
CA VAL A 307 3.80 -26.82 -0.63
C VAL A 307 4.18 -27.14 -2.08
N VAL A 308 4.91 -28.23 -2.32
CA VAL A 308 5.26 -28.71 -3.66
C VAL A 308 3.99 -28.94 -4.48
N ARG A 309 2.99 -29.63 -3.92
CA ARG A 309 1.74 -29.95 -4.62
C ARG A 309 0.96 -28.69 -5.00
N ASN A 310 0.89 -27.70 -4.11
CA ASN A 310 0.26 -26.41 -4.39
C ASN A 310 0.98 -25.73 -5.57
N PHE A 311 2.29 -25.57 -5.47
CA PHE A 311 3.09 -24.94 -6.52
C PHE A 311 2.98 -25.68 -7.87
N ALA A 312 3.13 -26.99 -7.85
CA ALA A 312 3.03 -27.90 -8.98
C ALA A 312 1.72 -27.71 -9.74
N SER A 313 0.60 -27.69 -9.00
CA SER A 313 -0.74 -27.51 -9.58
C SER A 313 -0.90 -26.21 -10.38
N LYS A 314 -0.15 -25.15 -10.01
CA LYS A 314 -0.20 -23.84 -10.66
C LYS A 314 0.70 -23.80 -11.90
N PHE A 315 1.88 -24.42 -11.87
CA PHE A 315 2.94 -24.19 -12.87
C PHE A 315 3.42 -25.41 -13.66
N GLU A 316 3.45 -26.62 -13.10
CA GLU A 316 4.19 -27.76 -13.71
C GLU A 316 3.75 -28.11 -15.13
N SER A 317 2.43 -28.23 -15.35
CA SER A 317 1.86 -28.50 -16.68
C SER A 317 2.20 -27.42 -17.72
N LYS A 318 2.70 -26.26 -17.30
CA LYS A 318 3.07 -25.12 -18.13
C LYS A 318 4.59 -25.02 -18.35
N MET A 319 5.41 -25.75 -17.58
CA MET A 319 6.88 -25.71 -17.72
C MET A 319 7.34 -26.49 -18.94
N THR A 320 8.02 -25.84 -19.90
CA THR A 320 8.61 -26.57 -21.03
C THR A 320 9.97 -27.17 -20.72
N ASP A 321 10.71 -26.56 -19.78
CA ASP A 321 11.98 -27.09 -19.31
C ASP A 321 11.77 -27.96 -18.07
N ILE A 322 12.15 -29.23 -18.18
CA ILE A 322 11.99 -30.25 -17.14
C ILE A 322 13.26 -30.50 -16.33
N PHE A 323 14.41 -29.92 -16.71
CA PHE A 323 15.67 -30.14 -16.01
C PHE A 323 15.64 -29.70 -14.53
N PRO A 324 15.06 -28.54 -14.17
CA PRO A 324 14.98 -28.15 -12.76
C PRO A 324 14.11 -29.08 -11.92
N ILE A 325 13.07 -29.66 -12.52
CA ILE A 325 12.23 -30.67 -11.86
C ILE A 325 13.06 -31.94 -11.59
N ALA A 326 13.99 -32.30 -12.49
CA ALA A 326 14.89 -33.43 -12.30
C ALA A 326 15.81 -33.24 -11.08
N ASP A 327 16.36 -32.04 -10.90
CA ASP A 327 17.23 -31.72 -9.75
C ASP A 327 16.45 -31.74 -8.42
N VAL A 328 15.20 -31.28 -8.44
CA VAL A 328 14.28 -31.32 -7.28
C VAL A 328 13.92 -32.76 -6.90
N ILE A 329 13.69 -33.63 -7.89
CA ILE A 329 13.43 -35.06 -7.66
C ILE A 329 14.66 -35.73 -7.03
N GLU A 330 15.86 -35.43 -7.51
CA GLU A 330 17.09 -35.94 -6.92
C GLU A 330 17.23 -35.50 -5.45
N ALA A 331 16.93 -34.24 -5.15
CA ALA A 331 16.96 -33.71 -3.78
C ALA A 331 15.98 -34.46 -2.86
N PHE A 332 14.71 -34.58 -3.22
CA PHE A 332 13.72 -35.28 -2.40
C PHE A 332 14.03 -36.78 -2.23
N ALA A 333 14.53 -37.43 -3.29
CA ALA A 333 14.95 -38.83 -3.20
C ALA A 333 16.12 -39.03 -2.23
N HIS A 334 17.10 -38.12 -2.26
CA HIS A 334 18.24 -38.14 -1.34
C HIS A 334 17.81 -37.90 0.11
N ASN A 335 16.86 -36.98 0.33
CA ASN A 335 16.33 -36.70 1.67
C ASN A 335 15.41 -37.81 2.19
N GLY A 336 14.85 -38.63 1.29
CA GLY A 336 13.90 -39.70 1.63
C GLY A 336 12.44 -39.24 1.71
N ASN A 337 12.14 -38.00 1.30
CA ASN A 337 10.80 -37.43 1.30
C ASN A 337 10.01 -37.89 0.06
N PHE A 338 9.51 -39.12 0.11
CA PHE A 338 8.73 -39.70 -0.98
C PHE A 338 7.38 -39.02 -1.21
N ALA A 339 6.84 -38.33 -0.20
CA ALA A 339 5.59 -37.58 -0.33
C ALA A 339 5.78 -36.34 -1.21
N ALA A 340 6.88 -35.61 -1.04
CA ALA A 340 7.23 -34.47 -1.89
C ALA A 340 7.65 -34.92 -3.30
N LEU A 341 8.29 -36.08 -3.42
CA LEU A 341 8.59 -36.68 -4.72
C LEU A 341 7.33 -37.03 -5.51
N ASP A 342 6.33 -37.63 -4.86
CA ASP A 342 5.01 -37.89 -5.48
C ASP A 342 4.37 -36.56 -5.93
N ALA A 343 4.33 -35.57 -5.02
CA ALA A 343 3.79 -34.23 -5.31
C ALA A 343 4.47 -33.54 -6.51
N ALA A 344 5.80 -33.62 -6.64
CA ALA A 344 6.58 -33.01 -7.73
C ALA A 344 6.37 -33.69 -9.10
N THR A 345 5.63 -34.80 -9.14
CA THR A 345 5.33 -35.52 -10.37
C THR A 345 3.83 -35.60 -10.66
N ASP A 346 2.97 -35.14 -9.75
CA ASP A 346 1.52 -35.25 -9.84
C ASP A 346 0.96 -34.50 -11.05
N TYR A 347 1.50 -33.31 -11.36
CA TYR A 347 0.94 -32.41 -12.37
C TYR A 347 1.72 -32.38 -13.69
N LEU A 348 2.77 -33.19 -13.80
CA LEU A 348 3.49 -33.39 -15.05
C LEU A 348 2.61 -34.10 -16.09
N THR A 349 2.65 -33.61 -17.32
CA THR A 349 2.07 -34.28 -18.48
C THR A 349 2.79 -35.60 -18.78
N THR A 350 2.15 -36.48 -19.54
CA THR A 350 2.77 -37.76 -19.96
C THR A 350 4.09 -37.55 -20.71
N THR A 351 4.18 -36.51 -21.53
CA THR A 351 5.42 -36.15 -22.25
C THR A 351 6.52 -35.71 -21.28
N GLN A 352 6.21 -34.80 -20.35
CA GLN A 352 7.18 -34.36 -19.35
C GLN A 352 7.68 -35.52 -18.49
N LYS A 353 6.80 -36.43 -18.04
CA LYS A 353 7.21 -37.65 -17.30
C LYS A 353 8.15 -38.53 -18.12
N PHE A 354 7.87 -38.70 -19.41
CA PHE A 354 8.71 -39.47 -20.32
C PHE A 354 10.10 -38.83 -20.47
N ASP A 355 10.16 -37.52 -20.72
CA ASP A 355 11.40 -36.78 -20.89
C ASP A 355 12.23 -36.79 -19.59
N LEU A 356 11.57 -36.60 -18.44
CA LEU A 356 12.16 -36.59 -17.11
C LEU A 356 12.83 -37.93 -16.77
N ALA A 357 12.20 -39.05 -17.12
CA ALA A 357 12.75 -40.38 -16.94
C ALA A 357 14.03 -40.64 -17.76
N GLN A 358 14.32 -39.82 -18.79
CA GLN A 358 15.55 -39.92 -19.58
C GLN A 358 16.72 -39.14 -18.97
N THR A 359 16.46 -38.25 -18.00
CA THR A 359 17.51 -37.44 -17.37
C THR A 359 18.49 -38.31 -16.57
N ALA A 360 19.73 -37.84 -16.42
CA ALA A 360 20.74 -38.59 -15.65
C ALA A 360 20.46 -38.51 -14.15
N GLN A 361 20.03 -37.34 -13.67
CA GLN A 361 19.68 -37.06 -12.27
C GLN A 361 18.61 -38.03 -11.76
N VAL A 362 17.46 -38.11 -12.44
CA VAL A 362 16.36 -39.01 -12.04
C VAL A 362 16.78 -40.47 -12.08
N ARG A 363 17.58 -40.89 -13.08
CA ARG A 363 18.09 -42.26 -13.11
C ARG A 363 19.08 -42.56 -11.98
N GLY A 364 19.84 -41.57 -11.53
CA GLY A 364 20.77 -41.70 -10.40
C GLY A 364 20.05 -41.69 -9.05
N ALA A 365 18.98 -40.91 -8.92
CA ALA A 365 18.21 -40.75 -7.68
C ALA A 365 17.57 -42.04 -7.14
N PHE A 366 17.35 -43.04 -8.01
CA PHE A 366 16.68 -44.30 -7.68
C PHE A 366 17.58 -45.55 -7.78
N VAL A 367 18.89 -45.37 -7.79
CA VAL A 367 19.91 -46.44 -7.81
C VAL A 367 20.70 -46.42 -6.51
#